data_AF-A0A7S1EGL4-F1
#
_entry.id   AF-A0A7S1EGL4-F1
#
_cell.length_a   1.000
_cell.length_b   1.000
_cell.length_c   1.000
_cell.angle_alpha   90.00
_cell.angle_beta   90.00
_cell.angle_gamma   90.00
#
_symmetry.space_group_name_H-M   'P 1'
#
loop_
_entity.id
_entity.type
_entity.pdbx_description
1 polymer ?
#
loop_
_entity_poly.entity_id
_entity_poly.type
_entity_poly.pdbx_seq_one_letter_code
_entity_poly.pdbx_strand_id
1 'polypeptide(L)'
;SAPIEGGAARFSTLGAPSIAAGWVSLRFSVVSPFDSRVVTSLCPPIEVLPSRTRTILVEQEPSNWTDAGMPFPQQPALKLLDKESNPVVGVFESVTTWLCSPCACP
;
A
#
# COMPACT_ATOMS: atom_id res chain seq x y z
N SER A 1 -17.71 -6.71 -18.19
CA SER A 1 -18.94 -7.46 -17.85
C SER A 1 -18.64 -8.94 -18.02
N ALA A 2 -18.94 -9.76 -17.02
CA ALA A 2 -18.74 -11.21 -17.10
C ALA A 2 -19.88 -11.84 -17.94
N PRO A 3 -19.59 -12.72 -18.91
CA PRO A 3 -20.63 -13.52 -19.54
C PRO A 3 -21.23 -14.48 -18.49
N ILE A 4 -22.55 -14.60 -18.51
CA ILE A 4 -23.30 -15.52 -17.65
C ILE A 4 -23.57 -16.77 -18.49
N GLU A 5 -22.79 -17.83 -18.28
CA GLU A 5 -23.11 -19.16 -18.82
C GLU A 5 -23.64 -20.02 -17.67
N GLY A 6 -24.83 -20.61 -17.84
CA GLY A 6 -25.41 -21.53 -16.85
C GLY A 6 -25.69 -20.93 -15.47
N GLY A 7 -25.88 -19.61 -15.36
CA GLY A 7 -26.10 -18.91 -14.08
C GLY A 7 -24.84 -18.58 -13.29
N ALA A 8 -23.64 -18.85 -13.84
CA ALA A 8 -22.37 -18.49 -13.24
C ALA A 8 -21.75 -17.28 -13.95
N ALA A 9 -21.44 -16.22 -13.20
CA ALA A 9 -20.63 -15.11 -13.68
C ALA A 9 -19.14 -15.45 -13.53
N ARG A 10 -18.38 -15.43 -14.62
CA ARG A 10 -16.92 -15.67 -14.62
C ARG A 10 -16.15 -14.37 -14.83
N PHE A 11 -15.24 -14.08 -13.90
CA PHE A 11 -14.34 -12.93 -13.98
C PHE A 11 -12.92 -13.44 -14.21
N SER A 12 -12.26 -12.93 -15.25
CA SER A 12 -10.83 -13.17 -15.52
C SER A 12 -10.10 -11.84 -15.52
N THR A 13 -8.78 -11.87 -15.32
CA THR A 13 -7.89 -10.67 -15.37
C THR A 13 -8.25 -9.56 -14.37
N LEU A 14 -8.77 -9.92 -13.19
CA LEU A 14 -8.98 -8.95 -12.11
C LEU A 14 -7.62 -8.43 -11.62
N GLY A 15 -7.38 -7.13 -11.75
CA GLY A 15 -6.18 -6.45 -11.26
C GLY A 15 -6.51 -5.52 -10.09
N ALA A 16 -5.60 -5.42 -9.12
CA ALA A 16 -5.75 -4.58 -7.96
C ALA A 16 -4.53 -3.64 -7.80
N PRO A 17 -4.46 -2.55 -8.58
CA PRO A 17 -3.24 -1.75 -8.75
C PRO A 17 -2.83 -0.92 -7.53
N SER A 18 -3.71 -0.81 -6.52
CA SER A 18 -3.50 0.00 -5.32
C SER A 18 -3.40 -0.82 -4.04
N ILE A 19 -3.44 -2.15 -4.12
CA ILE A 19 -3.35 -3.00 -2.94
C ILE A 19 -1.87 -3.15 -2.56
N ALA A 20 -1.51 -2.67 -1.37
CA ALA A 20 -0.22 -2.97 -0.74
C ALA A 20 -0.16 -4.47 -0.34
N ALA A 21 1.04 -5.00 -0.16
CA ALA A 21 1.20 -6.33 0.39
C ALA A 21 0.40 -6.50 1.70
N GLY A 22 -0.25 -7.65 1.87
CA GLY A 22 -1.15 -7.93 2.98
C GLY A 22 -2.29 -8.89 2.62
N TRP A 23 -3.26 -9.01 3.53
CA TRP A 23 -4.41 -9.89 3.34
C TRP A 23 -5.50 -9.23 2.49
N VAL A 24 -5.94 -9.94 1.45
CA VAL A 24 -6.97 -9.46 0.52
C VAL A 24 -8.09 -10.48 0.47
N SER A 25 -9.34 -10.02 0.56
CA SER A 25 -10.53 -10.85 0.36
C SER A 25 -11.30 -10.37 -0.87
N LEU A 26 -11.71 -11.30 -1.72
CA LEU A 26 -12.63 -11.00 -2.81
C LEU A 26 -14.06 -11.06 -2.29
N ARG A 27 -14.84 -10.02 -2.56
CA ARG A 27 -16.26 -9.94 -2.24
C ARG A 27 -17.08 -9.83 -3.51
N PHE A 28 -17.99 -10.76 -3.70
CA PHE A 28 -18.97 -10.72 -4.79
C PHE A 28 -20.33 -10.40 -4.19
N SER A 29 -20.99 -9.37 -4.72
CA SER A 29 -22.35 -8.99 -4.33
C SER A 29 -23.24 -8.95 -5.56
N VAL A 30 -24.39 -9.61 -5.47
CA VAL A 30 -25.41 -9.63 -6.52
C VAL A 30 -26.70 -9.08 -5.94
N VAL A 31 -27.34 -8.17 -6.68
CA VAL A 31 -28.67 -7.64 -6.36
C VAL A 31 -29.69 -8.35 -7.23
N SER A 32 -30.68 -8.98 -6.61
CA SER A 32 -31.80 -9.60 -7.30
C SER A 32 -32.69 -8.53 -7.96
N PRO A 33 -33.00 -8.65 -9.25
CA PRO A 33 -33.86 -7.70 -9.95
C PRO A 33 -35.35 -7.84 -9.56
N PHE A 34 -35.74 -8.91 -8.87
CA PHE A 34 -37.14 -9.20 -8.56
C PHE A 34 -37.60 -8.70 -7.20
N ASP A 35 -36.70 -8.73 -6.21
CA ASP A 35 -37.00 -8.41 -4.81
C ASP A 35 -35.93 -7.51 -4.16
N SER A 36 -34.97 -6.99 -4.95
CA SER A 36 -33.86 -6.14 -4.50
C SER A 36 -32.99 -6.75 -3.40
N ARG A 37 -33.09 -8.05 -3.13
CA ARG A 37 -32.24 -8.73 -2.15
C ARG A 37 -30.78 -8.74 -2.61
N VAL A 38 -29.87 -8.50 -1.67
CA VAL A 38 -28.43 -8.55 -1.91
C VAL A 38 -27.89 -9.86 -1.35
N VAL A 39 -27.32 -10.70 -2.23
CA VAL A 39 -26.56 -11.89 -1.83
C VAL A 39 -25.08 -11.55 -1.93
N THR A 40 -24.33 -11.79 -0.85
CA THR A 40 -22.89 -11.53 -0.80
C THR A 40 -22.14 -12.83 -0.52
N SER A 41 -21.06 -13.07 -1.27
CA SER A 41 -20.12 -14.15 -1.05
C SER A 41 -18.73 -13.57 -0.80
N LEU A 42 -18.06 -14.09 0.23
CA LEU A 42 -16.70 -13.71 0.59
C LEU A 42 -15.77 -14.89 0.34
N CYS A 43 -14.72 -14.67 -0.44
CA CYS A 43 -13.64 -15.66 -0.54
C CYS A 43 -12.78 -15.64 0.73
N PRO A 44 -12.15 -16.78 1.09
CA PRO A 44 -11.10 -16.78 2.09
C PRO A 44 -10.02 -15.75 1.75
N PRO A 45 -9.39 -15.13 2.77
CA PRO A 45 -8.37 -14.13 2.53
C PRO A 45 -7.14 -14.79 1.90
N ILE A 46 -6.55 -14.12 0.91
CA ILE A 46 -5.30 -14.49 0.26
C ILE A 46 -4.23 -13.52 0.76
N GLU A 47 -3.09 -14.05 1.17
CA GLU A 47 -1.94 -13.23 1.53
C GLU A 47 -1.18 -12.84 0.26
N VAL A 48 -1.05 -11.54 0.04
CA VAL A 48 -0.22 -10.96 -1.03
C VAL A 48 1.09 -10.55 -0.39
N LEU A 49 2.15 -11.28 -0.72
CA LEU A 49 3.49 -10.96 -0.26
C LEU A 49 4.18 -10.00 -1.24
N PRO A 50 4.94 -9.01 -0.74
CA PRO A 50 5.73 -8.17 -1.63
C PRO A 50 6.89 -9.01 -2.18
N SER A 51 7.30 -8.73 -3.41
CA SER A 51 8.55 -9.28 -3.93
C SER A 51 9.77 -8.64 -3.25
N ARG A 52 10.98 -9.12 -3.56
CA ARG A 52 12.22 -8.56 -3.02
C ARG A 52 12.29 -7.04 -3.25
N THR A 53 12.54 -6.29 -2.18
CA THR A 53 12.72 -4.83 -2.19
C THR A 53 13.84 -4.44 -3.15
N ARG A 54 13.61 -3.39 -3.93
CA ARG A 54 14.57 -2.91 -4.93
C ARG A 54 14.78 -1.39 -4.89
N THR A 55 13.77 -0.64 -4.46
CA THR A 55 13.79 0.82 -4.54
C THR A 55 13.33 1.41 -3.21
N ILE A 56 13.96 2.53 -2.83
CA ILE A 56 13.49 3.42 -1.76
C ILE A 56 12.88 4.64 -2.44
N LEU A 57 11.63 4.94 -2.13
CA LEU A 57 10.94 6.16 -2.57
C LEU A 57 10.90 7.14 -1.40
N VAL A 58 11.31 8.39 -1.65
CA VAL A 58 11.09 9.51 -0.74
C VAL A 58 9.70 10.08 -1.03
N GLU A 59 8.74 9.84 -0.13
CA GLU A 59 7.38 10.37 -0.25
C GLU A 59 7.30 11.80 0.31
N GLN A 60 8.17 12.13 1.27
CA GLN A 60 8.25 13.45 1.86
C GLN A 60 9.69 13.79 2.17
N GLU A 61 10.15 14.94 1.68
CA GLU A 61 11.45 15.52 2.05
C GLU A 61 11.36 16.18 3.44
N PRO A 62 12.48 16.30 4.17
CA PRO A 62 12.53 17.07 5.40
C PRO A 62 12.30 18.57 5.12
N SER A 63 11.99 19.36 6.16
CA SER A 63 11.89 20.81 5.98
C SER A 63 13.25 21.43 5.61
N ASN A 64 13.21 22.53 4.86
CA ASN A 64 14.42 23.23 4.41
C ASN A 64 15.09 24.08 5.50
N TRP A 65 14.46 24.20 6.68
CA TRP A 65 14.97 24.99 7.79
C TRP A 65 14.66 24.31 9.13
N THR A 66 15.63 24.39 10.04
CA THR A 66 15.54 24.09 11.48
C THR A 66 16.73 24.72 12.18
N ASP A 67 16.65 24.90 13.49
CA ASP A 67 17.80 25.33 14.28
C ASP A 67 18.83 24.21 14.40
N ALA A 68 20.12 24.55 14.43
CA ALA A 68 21.18 23.57 14.53
C ALA A 68 21.06 22.75 15.83
N GLY A 69 21.20 21.43 15.72
CA GLY A 69 21.02 20.51 16.84
C GLY A 69 19.57 20.21 17.22
N MET A 70 18.58 20.76 16.49
CA MET A 70 17.16 20.42 16.65
C MET A 70 16.70 19.49 15.53
N PRO A 71 15.74 18.58 15.79
CA PRO A 71 15.18 17.75 14.74
C PRO A 71 14.36 18.62 13.79
N PHE A 72 14.32 18.25 12.50
CA PHE A 72 13.43 18.95 11.57
C PHE A 72 11.97 18.78 12.00
N PRO A 73 11.16 19.86 12.00
CA PRO A 73 9.74 19.77 12.32
C PRO A 73 8.98 18.88 11.33
N GLN A 74 9.42 18.84 10.07
CA GLN A 74 8.97 17.87 9.08
C GLN A 74 10.07 16.83 8.86
N GLN A 75 9.80 15.58 9.20
CA GLN A 75 10.69 14.45 9.00
C GLN A 75 10.47 13.79 7.64
N PRO A 76 11.48 13.12 7.07
CA PRO A 76 11.30 12.42 5.81
C PRO A 76 10.39 11.20 5.97
N ALA A 77 9.50 11.01 5.00
CA ALA A 77 8.69 9.79 4.89
C ALA A 77 9.27 8.92 3.76
N LEU A 78 9.66 7.70 4.09
CA LEU A 78 10.26 6.75 3.17
C LEU A 78 9.36 5.54 2.95
N LYS A 79 9.40 5.02 1.72
CA LYS A 79 8.68 3.80 1.35
C LYS A 79 9.57 2.84 0.59
N LEU A 80 9.53 1.59 1.01
CA LEU A 80 10.21 0.51 0.33
C LEU A 80 9.29 -0.04 -0.77
N LEU A 81 9.82 -0.13 -1.99
CA LEU A 81 9.13 -0.69 -3.14
C LEU A 81 9.81 -1.97 -3.61
N ASP A 82 9.00 -2.96 -3.99
CA ASP A 82 9.46 -4.17 -4.64
C ASP A 82 9.80 -3.94 -6.13
N LYS A 83 10.25 -5.00 -6.82
CA LYS A 83 10.60 -4.94 -8.25
C LYS A 83 9.46 -4.52 -9.18
N GLU A 84 8.21 -4.67 -8.75
CA GLU A 84 7.01 -4.28 -9.49
C GLU A 84 6.43 -2.95 -8.98
N SER A 85 7.19 -2.21 -8.17
CA SER A 85 6.80 -0.94 -7.55
C SER A 85 5.67 -1.05 -6.51
N ASN A 86 5.45 -2.22 -5.92
CA ASN A 86 4.48 -2.38 -4.83
C ASN A 86 5.09 -1.98 -3.48
N PRO A 87 4.31 -1.39 -2.56
CA PRO A 87 4.75 -1.13 -1.19
C PRO A 87 5.12 -2.43 -0.47
N VAL A 88 6.34 -2.49 0.08
CA VAL A 88 6.75 -3.54 1.01
C VAL A 88 6.29 -3.13 2.40
N VAL A 89 5.29 -3.84 2.94
CA VAL A 89 4.79 -3.60 4.30
C VAL A 89 5.64 -4.43 5.27
N GLY A 90 6.30 -3.81 6.26
CA GLY A 90 6.95 -4.60 7.32
C GLY A 90 8.12 -3.98 8.09
N VAL A 91 8.80 -2.95 7.60
CA VAL A 91 9.81 -2.23 8.40
C VAL A 91 9.81 -0.77 7.97
N PHE A 92 9.29 0.11 8.82
CA PHE A 92 9.53 1.55 8.70
C PHE A 92 10.61 1.88 9.73
N GLU A 93 11.86 2.01 9.28
CA GLU A 93 12.85 2.69 10.10
C GLU A 93 12.52 4.18 10.06
N SER A 94 12.12 4.74 11.19
CA SER A 94 11.98 6.18 11.33
C SER A 94 13.37 6.80 11.26
N VAL A 95 13.71 7.42 10.13
CA VAL A 95 14.96 8.16 9.99
C VAL A 95 14.72 9.57 10.48
N THR A 96 15.31 9.92 11.63
CA THR A 96 15.29 11.29 12.12
C THR A 96 16.50 12.05 11.61
N THR A 97 16.26 13.12 10.86
CA THR A 97 17.33 14.01 10.37
C THR A 97 17.51 15.22 11.28
N TRP A 98 18.76 15.70 11.35
CA TRP A 98 19.18 16.82 12.18
C TRP A 98 20.00 17.79 11.32
N LEU A 99 19.88 19.10 11.57
CA LEU A 99 20.84 20.05 11.03
C LEU A 99 22.09 20.02 11.92
N CYS A 100 23.20 19.54 11.36
CA CYS A 100 24.46 19.53 12.11
C CYS A 100 24.90 20.96 12.44
N SER A 101 25.31 21.15 13.68
CA SER A 101 26.03 22.35 14.07
C SER A 101 27.47 22.28 13.53
N PRO A 102 28.13 23.42 13.25
CA PRO A 102 29.46 23.45 12.64
C PRO A 102 30.57 22.75 13.44
N CYS A 103 30.31 22.39 14.71
CA CYS A 103 31.28 21.70 15.57
C CYS A 103 30.83 20.31 16.06
N ALA A 104 29.72 19.74 15.55
CA ALA A 104 29.24 18.42 15.98
C ALA A 104 28.29 17.77 14.94
N CYS A 105 28.83 17.02 14.00
CA CYS A 105 28.22 15.75 13.60
C CYS A 105 29.02 14.62 14.27
N PRO A 106 28.45 13.44 14.55
CA PRO A 106 29.24 12.24 14.85
C PRO A 106 30.14 11.83 13.68
#